data_AF-A0A9D4HVV6-F1
#
_entry.id   AF-A0A9D4HVV6-F1
#
_cell.length_a   1.000
_cell.length_b   1.000
_cell.length_c   1.000
_cell.angle_alpha   90.00
_cell.angle_beta   90.00
_cell.angle_gamma   90.00
#
_symmetry.space_group_name_H-M   'P 1'
#
loop_
_entity.id
_entity.type
_entity.pdbx_description
1 polymer ?
#
loop_
_entity_poly.entity_id
_entity_poly.type
_entity_poly.pdbx_seq_one_letter_code
_entity_poly.pdbx_strand_id
1 'polypeptide(L)'
;MVKTAAEYQKAYRERKKARDETFLEKERARAKGYRKPILAKTKKDQALIRERNKQYSQKYRDRQKTLKQTQVRSTTITTEAEEKSEEDEHSNVVSSTSSEPVARAKRGQSTLLVKLSFPQKRRNKRKSDALKRVHSKIQRLNGQISSLTRNKNKWAKRCQRISKKIILSAEADGITTAANNEKSLTPKSKTIVELRRDGVSPRKLPKSVVKKLVLSNAILDEIKSSRRANPQQLRRNIATRVISGKILKKYKCVSMVSKKTGISLTELRRHQDKVIEFRKRSRMKAERDQLKAHVVEFIEQDDVSVMMPGKADAKLYEGEKRQIRILTDYMSNIH
;
A
#
# COMPACT_ATOMS: atom_id res chain seq x y z
N MET A 1 23.43 61.56 8.58
CA MET A 1 24.41 60.55 8.13
C MET A 1 23.67 59.26 7.81
N VAL A 2 23.74 58.80 6.56
CA VAL A 2 23.11 57.55 6.11
C VAL A 2 24.00 56.39 6.55
N LYS A 3 23.44 55.45 7.33
CA LYS A 3 24.18 54.29 7.82
C LYS A 3 24.56 53.37 6.67
N THR A 4 25.77 52.84 6.71
CA THR A 4 26.28 51.89 5.71
C THR A 4 25.67 50.50 5.88
N ALA A 5 25.63 49.70 4.81
CA ALA A 5 25.07 48.34 4.85
C ALA A 5 25.76 47.43 5.90
N ALA A 6 27.06 47.65 6.13
CA ALA A 6 27.83 46.95 7.16
C ALA A 6 27.39 47.33 8.58
N GLU A 7 27.10 48.61 8.85
CA GLU A 7 26.56 49.07 10.12
C GLU A 7 25.16 48.55 10.38
N TYR A 8 24.31 48.46 9.35
CA TYR A 8 23.00 47.82 9.45
C TYR A 8 23.11 46.33 9.82
N GLN A 9 24.04 45.59 9.21
CA GLN A 9 24.27 44.19 9.55
C GLN A 9 24.88 44.00 10.94
N LYS A 10 25.80 44.87 11.36
CA LYS A 10 26.40 44.87 12.70
C LYS A 10 25.34 45.13 13.77
N ALA A 11 24.51 46.18 13.59
CA ALA A 11 23.40 46.48 14.48
C ALA A 11 22.34 45.36 14.50
N TYR A 12 22.09 44.69 13.37
CA TYR A 12 21.19 43.53 13.33
C TYR A 12 21.76 42.32 14.11
N ARG A 13 23.06 42.03 13.98
CA ARG A 13 23.74 40.97 14.74
C ARG A 13 23.78 41.27 16.23
N GLU A 14 24.04 42.53 16.61
CA GLU A 14 24.00 42.99 18.00
C GLU A 14 22.58 42.90 18.59
N ARG A 15 21.54 43.31 17.85
CA ARG A 15 20.13 43.11 18.26
C ARG A 15 19.74 41.63 18.39
N LYS A 16 20.33 40.74 17.58
CA LYS A 16 20.09 39.30 17.68
C LYS A 16 20.85 38.65 18.86
N LYS A 17 22.04 39.16 19.18
CA LYS A 17 22.87 38.72 20.32
C LYS A 17 22.32 39.23 21.66
N ALA A 18 21.79 40.46 21.70
CA ALA A 18 21.06 41.04 22.83
C ALA A 18 19.63 40.48 23.00
N ARG A 19 19.38 39.24 22.56
CA ARG A 19 18.18 38.49 22.97
C ARG A 19 18.40 38.06 24.41
N ASP A 20 18.26 39.01 25.30
CA ASP A 20 18.47 38.85 26.73
C ASP A 20 17.45 37.86 27.32
N GLU A 21 17.73 37.35 28.52
CA GLU A 21 16.82 36.46 29.24
C GLU A 21 15.42 37.06 29.38
N THR A 22 15.33 38.39 29.52
CA THR A 22 14.07 39.15 29.53
C THR A 22 13.25 39.02 28.23
N PHE A 23 13.92 38.93 27.07
CA PHE A 23 13.24 38.66 25.80
C PHE A 23 12.71 37.23 25.74
N LEU A 24 13.49 36.26 26.22
CA LEU A 24 13.08 34.86 26.28
C LEU A 24 11.90 34.66 27.25
N GLU A 25 11.88 35.37 28.37
CA GLU A 25 10.76 35.38 29.32
C GLU A 25 9.50 35.99 28.72
N LYS A 26 9.61 37.14 28.05
CA LYS A 26 8.49 37.75 27.30
C LYS A 26 7.95 36.81 26.23
N GLU A 27 8.83 36.12 25.50
CA GLU A 27 8.45 35.10 24.52
C GLU A 27 7.75 33.89 25.17
N ARG A 28 8.27 33.39 26.29
CA ARG A 28 7.63 32.30 27.06
C ARG A 28 6.25 32.70 27.56
N ALA A 29 6.10 33.92 28.10
CA ALA A 29 4.81 34.44 28.57
C ALA A 29 3.80 34.60 27.42
N ARG A 30 4.25 35.15 26.28
CA ARG A 30 3.47 35.24 25.05
C ARG A 30 2.99 33.86 24.59
N ALA A 31 3.91 32.89 24.49
CA ALA A 31 3.59 31.53 24.10
C ALA A 31 2.62 30.83 25.08
N LYS A 32 2.77 31.08 26.39
CA LYS A 32 1.88 30.55 27.44
C LYS A 32 0.43 31.03 27.24
N GLY A 33 0.21 32.25 26.74
CA GLY A 33 -1.12 32.77 26.41
C GLY A 33 -1.88 31.95 25.36
N TYR A 34 -1.16 31.37 24.39
CA TYR A 34 -1.73 30.52 23.34
C TYR A 34 -1.87 29.05 23.76
N ARG A 35 -1.19 28.64 24.83
CA ARG A 35 -1.14 27.26 25.33
C ARG A 35 -2.30 26.91 26.26
N LYS A 36 -3.51 27.40 25.97
CA LYS A 36 -4.70 27.08 26.76
C LYS A 36 -5.29 25.73 26.30
N PRO A 37 -5.39 24.73 27.19
CA PRO A 37 -6.00 23.45 26.84
C PRO A 37 -7.47 23.66 26.45
N ILE A 38 -8.00 22.81 25.55
CA ILE A 38 -9.39 22.93 25.05
C ILE A 38 -10.39 22.98 26.21
N LEU A 39 -10.16 22.16 27.24
CA LEU A 39 -11.04 22.06 28.41
C LEU A 39 -11.12 23.38 29.20
N ALA A 40 -10.11 24.24 29.11
CA ALA A 40 -10.11 25.56 29.73
C ALA A 40 -10.75 26.66 28.86
N LYS A 41 -11.18 26.34 27.63
CA LYS A 41 -11.87 27.27 26.72
C LYS A 41 -13.38 27.27 26.99
N THR A 42 -14.05 28.37 26.69
CA THR A 42 -15.51 28.46 26.83
C THR A 42 -16.23 27.52 25.86
N LYS A 43 -17.47 27.13 26.16
CA LYS A 43 -18.28 26.28 25.25
C LYS A 43 -18.45 26.90 23.86
N LYS A 44 -18.54 28.23 23.77
CA LYS A 44 -18.62 28.97 22.50
C LYS A 44 -17.32 28.83 21.69
N ASP A 45 -16.17 29.00 22.33
CA ASP A 45 -14.86 28.83 21.68
C ASP A 45 -14.63 27.39 21.22
N GLN A 46 -15.02 26.41 22.05
CA GLN A 46 -14.96 25.00 21.68
C GLN A 46 -15.82 24.70 20.44
N ALA A 47 -17.02 25.29 20.34
CA ALA A 47 -17.88 25.15 19.17
C ALA A 47 -17.24 25.74 17.91
N LEU A 48 -16.66 26.93 18.00
CA LEU A 48 -15.94 27.57 16.89
C LEU A 48 -14.75 26.73 16.39
N ILE A 49 -13.99 26.13 17.32
CA ILE A 49 -12.88 25.24 16.98
C ILE A 49 -13.39 23.99 16.26
N ARG A 50 -14.47 23.37 16.75
CA ARG A 50 -15.08 22.20 16.10
C ARG A 50 -15.57 22.53 14.69
N GLU A 51 -16.18 23.69 14.50
CA GLU A 51 -16.65 24.13 13.19
C GLU A 51 -15.49 24.35 12.23
N ARG A 52 -14.42 25.01 12.67
CA ARG A 52 -13.22 25.21 11.86
C ARG A 52 -12.54 23.89 11.50
N ASN A 53 -12.41 22.96 12.45
CA ASN A 53 -11.89 21.62 12.20
C ASN A 53 -12.76 20.85 11.20
N LYS A 54 -14.09 20.99 11.28
CA LYS A 54 -15.02 20.39 10.31
C LYS A 54 -14.79 20.95 8.90
N GLN A 55 -14.61 22.28 8.77
CA GLN A 55 -14.29 22.92 7.49
C GLN A 55 -12.93 22.47 6.94
N TYR A 56 -11.90 22.37 7.79
CA TYR A 56 -10.59 21.85 7.38
C TYR A 56 -10.67 20.40 6.91
N SER A 57 -11.35 19.53 7.64
CA SER A 57 -11.53 18.13 7.26
C SER A 57 -12.30 17.99 5.93
N GLN A 58 -13.30 18.83 5.69
CA GLN A 58 -14.01 18.88 4.40
C GLN A 58 -13.06 19.31 3.27
N LYS A 59 -12.36 20.44 3.41
CA LYS A 59 -11.38 20.93 2.41
C LYS A 59 -10.30 19.88 2.11
N TYR A 60 -9.81 19.19 3.14
CA TYR A 60 -8.84 18.11 2.98
C TYR A 60 -9.41 16.94 2.18
N ARG A 61 -10.62 16.47 2.51
CA ARG A 61 -11.31 15.41 1.76
C ARG A 61 -11.54 15.79 0.31
N ASP A 62 -11.92 17.04 0.04
CA ASP A 62 -12.14 17.53 -1.31
C ASP A 62 -10.83 17.63 -2.10
N ARG A 63 -9.74 18.10 -1.48
CA ARG A 63 -8.39 18.07 -2.08
C ARG A 63 -7.91 16.65 -2.38
N GLN A 64 -8.22 15.69 -1.51
CA GLN A 64 -7.89 14.28 -1.75
C GLN A 64 -8.71 13.68 -2.90
N LYS A 65 -9.99 14.07 -3.04
CA LYS A 65 -10.82 13.66 -4.18
C LYS A 65 -10.28 14.23 -5.48
N THR A 66 -9.95 15.52 -5.51
CA THR A 66 -9.40 16.16 -6.71
C THR A 66 -8.08 15.52 -7.11
N LEU A 67 -7.13 15.34 -6.19
CA LEU A 67 -5.85 14.66 -6.45
C LEU A 67 -6.03 13.25 -7.02
N LYS A 68 -6.96 12.46 -6.48
CA LYS A 68 -7.28 11.13 -7.03
C LYS A 68 -7.84 11.23 -8.44
N GLN A 69 -8.71 12.20 -8.71
CA GLN A 69 -9.25 12.43 -10.05
C GLN A 69 -8.18 12.92 -11.03
N THR A 70 -7.23 13.76 -10.60
CA THR A 70 -6.10 14.19 -11.42
C THR A 70 -5.14 13.04 -11.70
N GLN A 71 -4.87 12.16 -10.72
CA GLN A 71 -4.07 10.95 -10.95
C GLN A 71 -4.72 10.04 -11.98
N VAL A 72 -6.03 9.78 -11.86
CA VAL A 72 -6.79 8.99 -12.85
C VAL A 72 -6.72 9.63 -14.24
N ARG A 73 -6.88 10.95 -14.35
CA ARG A 73 -6.74 11.68 -15.63
C ARG A 73 -5.31 11.66 -16.19
N SER A 74 -4.30 11.79 -15.33
CA SER A 74 -2.90 11.73 -15.78
C SER A 74 -2.51 10.33 -16.27
N THR A 75 -3.07 9.27 -15.68
CA THR A 75 -2.88 7.90 -16.18
C THR A 75 -3.59 7.65 -17.49
N THR A 76 -4.73 8.29 -17.77
CA THR A 76 -5.40 8.19 -19.08
C THR A 76 -4.70 9.02 -20.15
N ILE A 77 -4.18 10.20 -19.79
CA ILE A 77 -3.46 11.07 -20.73
C ILE A 77 -2.08 10.48 -21.09
N THR A 78 -1.38 9.83 -20.15
CA THR A 78 -0.12 9.13 -20.46
C THR A 78 -0.33 7.90 -21.34
N THR A 79 -1.44 7.16 -21.19
CA THR A 79 -1.78 6.09 -22.13
C THR A 79 -2.17 6.57 -23.53
N GLU A 80 -2.60 7.82 -23.68
CA GLU A 80 -2.94 8.43 -24.98
C GLU A 80 -1.75 9.19 -25.62
N ALA A 81 -0.81 9.69 -24.82
CA ALA A 81 0.39 10.40 -25.30
C ALA A 81 1.56 9.45 -25.68
N GLU A 82 1.64 8.25 -25.06
CA GLU A 82 2.60 7.21 -25.46
C GLU A 82 2.26 6.54 -26.81
N GLU A 83 1.07 6.78 -27.39
CA GLU A 83 0.74 6.36 -28.76
C GLU A 83 1.19 7.36 -29.85
N LYS A 84 1.78 8.51 -29.48
CA LYS A 84 2.13 9.58 -30.46
C LYS A 84 3.51 10.23 -30.31
N SER A 85 4.39 9.76 -29.44
CA SER A 85 5.75 10.34 -29.31
C SER A 85 6.81 9.28 -29.00
N GLU A 86 7.22 8.53 -30.02
CA GLU A 86 8.47 7.77 -30.02
C GLU A 86 9.29 8.11 -31.28
N GLU A 87 9.74 9.35 -31.41
CA GLU A 87 10.98 9.65 -32.14
C GLU A 87 11.76 10.72 -31.34
N ASP A 88 13.03 10.41 -31.09
CA ASP A 88 14.11 11.27 -30.59
C ASP A 88 14.04 11.82 -29.15
N GLU A 89 14.88 11.27 -28.26
CA GLU A 89 16.13 11.95 -27.88
C GLU A 89 17.01 11.06 -26.97
N HIS A 90 18.28 10.99 -27.35
CA HIS A 90 19.37 10.43 -26.57
C HIS A 90 19.76 11.39 -25.44
N SER A 91 19.91 10.89 -24.21
CA SER A 91 20.91 11.46 -23.30
C SER A 91 21.55 10.41 -22.40
N ASN A 92 22.87 10.40 -22.47
CA ASN A 92 23.80 9.73 -21.57
C ASN A 92 23.67 10.28 -20.16
N VAL A 93 23.50 9.41 -19.15
CA VAL A 93 23.98 9.69 -17.80
C VAL A 93 24.70 8.46 -17.24
N VAL A 94 25.99 8.66 -17.00
CA VAL A 94 26.96 7.75 -16.41
C VAL A 94 26.91 7.87 -14.87
N SER A 95 27.41 6.83 -14.19
CA SER A 95 27.87 6.82 -12.78
C SER A 95 26.79 6.83 -11.69
N SER A 96 26.94 6.20 -10.53
CA SER A 96 27.99 5.36 -9.94
C SER A 96 27.51 4.81 -8.59
N THR A 97 28.20 3.78 -8.09
CA THR A 97 28.47 3.46 -6.67
C THR A 97 27.35 2.94 -5.75
N SER A 98 27.42 1.62 -5.55
CA SER A 98 27.46 0.91 -4.26
C SER A 98 27.28 1.69 -2.96
N SER A 99 26.34 1.22 -2.12
CA SER A 99 26.51 1.24 -0.65
C SER A 99 25.75 0.08 0.00
N GLU A 100 26.50 -0.78 0.68
CA GLU A 100 26.01 -1.83 1.58
C GLU A 100 25.46 -1.21 2.87
N PRO A 101 24.38 -1.76 3.46
CA PRO A 101 24.01 -1.41 4.83
C PRO A 101 24.76 -2.30 5.82
N VAL A 102 25.72 -1.71 6.51
CA VAL A 102 26.36 -2.26 7.72
C VAL A 102 25.31 -2.50 8.79
N ALA A 103 25.20 -3.75 9.24
CA ALA A 103 24.35 -4.15 10.36
C ALA A 103 24.91 -3.58 11.68
N ARG A 104 24.27 -2.55 12.21
CA ARG A 104 24.59 -2.00 13.54
C ARG A 104 23.85 -2.80 14.61
N ALA A 105 24.55 -3.75 15.22
CA ALA A 105 24.11 -4.43 16.43
C ALA A 105 24.00 -3.41 17.59
N LYS A 106 22.79 -3.13 18.06
CA LYS A 106 22.58 -2.39 19.30
C LYS A 106 22.63 -3.36 20.48
N ARG A 107 23.77 -3.35 21.16
CA ARG A 107 23.96 -3.89 22.50
C ARG A 107 23.14 -3.08 23.51
N GLY A 108 22.51 -3.81 24.44
CA GLY A 108 22.34 -3.44 25.84
C GLY A 108 21.67 -2.11 26.15
N GLN A 109 20.34 -2.09 26.20
CA GLN A 109 19.63 -1.24 27.16
C GLN A 109 18.69 -2.14 27.95
N SER A 110 19.10 -2.45 29.18
CA SER A 110 18.28 -3.13 30.19
C SER A 110 17.13 -2.20 30.57
N THR A 111 15.95 -2.43 29.99
CA THR A 111 14.73 -1.78 30.44
C THR A 111 14.38 -2.31 31.83
N LEU A 112 14.37 -1.43 32.83
CA LEU A 112 13.88 -1.68 34.18
C LEU A 112 12.41 -2.15 34.10
N LEU A 113 12.21 -3.44 34.36
CA LEU A 113 10.91 -4.09 34.30
C LEU A 113 10.28 -3.99 35.70
N VAL A 114 9.51 -2.92 35.94
CA VAL A 114 8.77 -2.73 37.19
C VAL A 114 7.61 -3.74 37.21
N LYS A 115 7.77 -4.80 38.00
CA LYS A 115 6.78 -5.86 38.17
C LYS A 115 5.70 -5.37 39.15
N LEU A 116 4.68 -4.69 38.65
CA LEU A 116 3.50 -4.33 39.43
C LEU A 116 2.71 -5.61 39.77
N SER A 117 2.73 -6.00 41.05
CA SER A 117 1.93 -7.11 41.58
C SER A 117 0.48 -6.67 41.74
N PHE A 118 -0.29 -6.70 40.65
CA PHE A 118 -1.74 -6.58 40.75
C PHE A 118 -2.30 -7.84 41.41
N PRO A 119 -3.20 -7.74 42.41
CA PRO A 119 -3.86 -8.90 43.01
C PRO A 119 -4.64 -9.65 41.93
N GLN A 120 -4.08 -10.78 41.50
CA GLN A 120 -4.73 -11.68 40.57
C GLN A 120 -5.87 -12.42 41.26
N LYS A 121 -6.92 -12.66 40.47
CA LYS A 121 -8.11 -13.50 40.74
C LYS A 121 -9.26 -12.79 41.46
N ARG A 122 -9.94 -11.90 40.73
CA ARG A 122 -11.41 -11.93 40.76
C ARG A 122 -11.82 -13.35 40.36
N ARG A 123 -12.38 -14.12 41.31
CA ARG A 123 -13.07 -15.39 41.03
C ARG A 123 -13.97 -15.16 39.82
N ASN A 124 -13.73 -15.89 38.73
CA ASN A 124 -14.61 -15.87 37.56
C ASN A 124 -16.02 -16.17 38.05
N LYS A 125 -16.88 -15.14 38.13
CA LYS A 125 -18.30 -15.32 38.43
C LYS A 125 -18.80 -16.36 37.43
N ARG A 126 -19.17 -17.55 37.93
CA ARG A 126 -19.74 -18.61 37.10
C ARG A 126 -20.93 -17.97 36.39
N LYS A 127 -20.83 -17.79 35.06
CA LYS A 127 -21.96 -17.31 34.26
C LYS A 127 -23.13 -18.23 34.61
N SER A 128 -24.29 -17.64 34.91
CA SER A 128 -25.50 -18.42 35.21
C SER A 128 -25.74 -19.43 34.07
N ASP A 129 -26.28 -20.60 34.40
CA ASP A 129 -26.46 -21.64 33.37
C ASP A 129 -27.41 -21.19 32.25
N ALA A 130 -28.31 -20.23 32.53
CA ALA A 130 -29.07 -19.50 31.53
C ALA A 130 -28.17 -18.76 30.53
N LEU A 131 -27.17 -17.99 31.00
CA LEU A 131 -26.21 -17.30 30.13
C LEU A 131 -25.34 -18.27 29.33
N LYS A 132 -24.99 -19.44 29.88
CA LYS A 132 -24.27 -20.48 29.14
C LYS A 132 -25.12 -21.05 28.01
N ARG A 133 -26.41 -21.34 28.26
CA ARG A 133 -27.37 -21.82 27.24
C ARG A 133 -27.58 -20.78 26.13
N VAL A 134 -27.66 -19.49 26.49
CA VAL A 134 -27.75 -18.41 25.51
C VAL A 134 -26.46 -18.32 24.67
N HIS A 135 -25.28 -18.38 25.31
CA HIS A 135 -24.02 -18.33 24.59
C HIS A 135 -23.82 -19.53 23.65
N SER A 136 -24.19 -20.75 24.06
CA SER A 136 -24.10 -21.92 23.20
C SER A 136 -25.07 -21.84 22.02
N LYS A 137 -26.29 -21.29 22.24
CA LYS A 137 -27.24 -20.99 21.17
C LYS A 137 -26.68 -19.96 20.19
N ILE A 138 -26.07 -18.87 20.67
CA ILE A 138 -25.40 -17.87 19.82
C ILE A 138 -24.28 -18.50 19.00
N GLN A 139 -23.44 -19.35 19.61
CA GLN A 139 -22.36 -20.03 18.89
C GLN A 139 -22.89 -20.96 17.80
N ARG A 140 -23.96 -21.73 18.09
CA ARG A 140 -24.62 -22.60 17.10
C ARG A 140 -25.18 -21.79 15.93
N LEU A 141 -25.88 -20.69 16.22
CA LEU A 141 -26.42 -19.79 15.20
C LEU A 141 -25.30 -19.17 14.35
N ASN A 142 -24.20 -18.72 14.97
CA ASN A 142 -23.03 -18.22 14.24
C ASN A 142 -22.39 -19.29 13.34
N GLY A 143 -22.35 -20.55 13.79
CA GLY A 143 -21.91 -21.68 12.98
C GLY A 143 -22.82 -21.91 11.77
N GLN A 144 -24.14 -21.84 11.96
CA GLN A 144 -25.13 -21.94 10.88
C GLN A 144 -25.03 -20.77 9.89
N ILE A 145 -24.85 -19.55 10.37
CA ILE A 145 -24.61 -18.38 9.51
C ILE A 145 -23.32 -18.58 8.71
N SER A 146 -22.25 -19.08 9.33
CA SER A 146 -20.98 -19.37 8.62
C SER A 146 -21.13 -20.47 7.56
N SER A 147 -21.88 -21.53 7.82
CA SER A 147 -22.11 -22.59 6.83
C SER A 147 -23.01 -22.11 5.69
N LEU A 148 -24.08 -21.36 5.98
CA LEU A 148 -24.97 -20.76 4.98
C LEU A 148 -24.24 -19.74 4.11
N THR A 149 -23.39 -18.89 4.70
CA THR A 149 -22.57 -17.93 3.92
C THR A 149 -21.56 -18.64 3.03
N ARG A 150 -20.92 -19.73 3.49
CA ARG A 150 -20.07 -20.58 2.64
C ARG A 150 -20.86 -21.20 1.49
N ASN A 151 -22.07 -21.72 1.76
CA ASN A 151 -22.94 -22.31 0.74
C ASN A 151 -23.41 -21.26 -0.27
N LYS A 152 -23.86 -20.09 0.18
CA LYS A 152 -24.21 -18.94 -0.67
C LYS A 152 -23.04 -18.58 -1.59
N ASN A 153 -21.82 -18.49 -1.07
CA ASN A 153 -20.63 -18.20 -1.86
C ASN A 153 -20.29 -19.32 -2.87
N LYS A 154 -20.50 -20.58 -2.51
CA LYS A 154 -20.30 -21.73 -3.40
C LYS A 154 -21.30 -21.69 -4.56
N TRP A 155 -22.58 -21.44 -4.28
CA TRP A 155 -23.63 -21.31 -5.28
C TRP A 155 -23.46 -20.08 -6.15
N ALA A 156 -23.13 -18.92 -5.58
CA ALA A 156 -22.83 -17.71 -6.34
C ALA A 156 -21.68 -17.95 -7.34
N LYS A 157 -20.59 -18.61 -6.91
CA LYS A 157 -19.49 -19.00 -7.82
C LYS A 157 -19.93 -20.00 -8.89
N ARG A 158 -20.89 -20.90 -8.59
CA ARG A 158 -21.44 -21.84 -9.57
C ARG A 158 -22.30 -21.11 -10.60
N CYS A 159 -23.19 -20.23 -10.17
CA CYS A 159 -24.00 -19.39 -11.05
C CYS A 159 -23.13 -18.51 -11.94
N GLN A 160 -22.08 -17.88 -11.39
CA GLN A 160 -21.11 -17.09 -12.17
C GLN A 160 -20.38 -17.92 -13.23
N ARG A 161 -20.09 -19.20 -12.99
CA ARG A 161 -19.47 -20.08 -14.00
C ARG A 161 -20.45 -20.46 -15.09
N ILE A 162 -21.70 -20.76 -14.71
CA ILE A 162 -22.76 -21.10 -15.66
C ILE A 162 -23.08 -19.89 -16.53
N SER A 163 -23.27 -18.70 -15.94
CA SER A 163 -23.53 -17.47 -16.69
C SER A 163 -22.39 -17.15 -17.64
N LYS A 164 -21.12 -17.24 -17.20
CA LYS A 164 -19.97 -17.08 -18.10
C LYS A 164 -19.97 -18.11 -19.22
N LYS A 165 -20.36 -19.36 -18.97
CA LYS A 165 -20.44 -20.39 -20.00
C LYS A 165 -21.52 -20.08 -21.03
N ILE A 166 -22.69 -19.58 -20.58
CA ILE A 166 -23.80 -19.18 -21.45
C ILE A 166 -23.44 -17.96 -22.29
N ILE A 167 -22.81 -16.94 -21.68
CA ILE A 167 -22.34 -15.75 -22.40
C ILE A 167 -21.32 -16.16 -23.47
N LEU A 168 -20.33 -16.98 -23.12
CA LEU A 168 -19.33 -17.46 -24.07
C LEU A 168 -19.91 -18.35 -25.17
N SER A 169 -21.01 -19.07 -24.94
CA SER A 169 -21.69 -19.83 -26.00
C SER A 169 -22.54 -18.93 -26.89
N ALA A 170 -23.25 -17.95 -26.31
CA ALA A 170 -24.06 -16.99 -27.07
C ALA A 170 -23.18 -16.08 -27.96
N GLU A 171 -22.00 -15.69 -27.47
CA GLU A 171 -20.99 -14.96 -28.25
C GLU A 171 -20.36 -15.83 -29.37
N ALA A 172 -20.38 -17.16 -29.24
CA ALA A 172 -19.86 -18.06 -30.29
C ALA A 172 -20.86 -18.23 -31.46
N ASP A 173 -22.16 -18.08 -31.20
CA ASP A 173 -23.21 -18.14 -32.22
C ASP A 173 -23.36 -16.80 -32.98
N GLY A 174 -22.79 -15.71 -32.45
CA GLY A 174 -22.69 -14.40 -33.11
C GLY A 174 -21.30 -14.14 -33.68
N ILE A 175 -21.10 -14.47 -34.97
CA ILE A 175 -20.03 -14.04 -35.89
C ILE A 175 -18.86 -13.28 -35.20
N THR A 176 -17.82 -13.99 -34.75
CA THR A 176 -16.42 -13.49 -34.78
C THR A 176 -15.41 -14.65 -34.66
N THR A 177 -14.63 -14.82 -35.73
CA THR A 177 -13.31 -15.47 -35.85
C THR A 177 -12.82 -16.39 -34.70
N ALA A 178 -12.65 -17.67 -35.02
CA ALA A 178 -12.00 -18.72 -34.19
C ALA A 178 -10.66 -18.29 -33.53
N ALA A 179 -9.98 -17.28 -34.07
CA ALA A 179 -8.73 -16.71 -33.56
C ALA A 179 -8.83 -16.05 -32.16
N ASN A 180 -10.01 -15.59 -31.72
CA ASN A 180 -10.18 -15.00 -30.38
C ASN A 180 -10.48 -16.05 -29.29
N ASN A 181 -11.09 -17.18 -29.64
CA ASN A 181 -11.35 -18.28 -28.71
C ASN A 181 -10.08 -19.03 -28.29
N GLU A 182 -9.05 -19.09 -29.14
CA GLU A 182 -7.74 -19.67 -28.76
C GLU A 182 -7.02 -18.85 -27.68
N LYS A 183 -7.28 -17.54 -27.59
CA LYS A 183 -6.62 -16.65 -26.61
C LYS A 183 -7.10 -16.85 -25.18
N SER A 184 -8.29 -17.43 -24.96
CA SER A 184 -8.89 -17.61 -23.62
C SER A 184 -8.75 -19.03 -23.05
N LEU A 185 -8.30 -19.98 -23.87
CA LEU A 185 -8.13 -21.37 -23.44
C LEU A 185 -6.99 -21.50 -22.42
N THR A 186 -7.24 -22.27 -21.37
CA THR A 186 -6.20 -22.70 -20.43
C THR A 186 -5.15 -23.59 -21.11
N PRO A 187 -3.89 -23.63 -20.64
CA PRO A 187 -2.88 -24.53 -21.19
C PRO A 187 -3.35 -25.99 -21.31
N LYS A 188 -4.07 -26.50 -20.31
CA LYS A 188 -4.64 -27.86 -20.36
C LYS A 188 -5.73 -28.02 -21.42
N SER A 189 -6.60 -27.04 -21.59
CA SER A 189 -7.62 -27.11 -22.64
C SER A 189 -7.01 -26.94 -24.04
N LYS A 190 -5.99 -26.08 -24.20
CA LYS A 190 -5.21 -25.96 -25.45
C LYS A 190 -4.60 -27.29 -25.85
N THR A 191 -3.92 -27.97 -24.93
CA THR A 191 -3.37 -29.31 -25.23
C THR A 191 -4.42 -30.33 -25.62
N ILE A 192 -5.63 -30.27 -25.04
CA ILE A 192 -6.69 -31.22 -25.40
C ILE A 192 -7.23 -30.92 -26.80
N VAL A 193 -7.34 -29.64 -27.16
CA VAL A 193 -7.75 -29.21 -28.49
C VAL A 193 -6.69 -29.58 -29.53
N GLU A 194 -5.41 -29.31 -29.27
CA GLU A 194 -4.29 -29.70 -30.13
C GLU A 194 -4.26 -31.21 -30.35
N LEU A 195 -4.31 -32.01 -29.29
CA LEU A 195 -4.33 -33.47 -29.40
C LEU A 195 -5.51 -33.99 -30.22
N ARG A 196 -6.71 -33.41 -30.03
CA ARG A 196 -7.89 -33.78 -30.81
C ARG A 196 -7.79 -33.36 -32.27
N ARG A 197 -7.18 -32.20 -32.54
CA ARG A 197 -6.92 -31.70 -33.90
C ARG A 197 -6.01 -32.68 -34.65
N ASP A 198 -5.03 -33.25 -33.95
CA ASP A 198 -4.12 -34.27 -34.49
C ASP A 198 -4.75 -35.68 -34.52
N GLY A 199 -6.05 -35.81 -34.24
CA GLY A 199 -6.76 -37.10 -34.23
C GLY A 199 -6.46 -38.00 -33.03
N VAL A 200 -5.69 -37.53 -32.05
CA VAL A 200 -5.27 -38.32 -30.88
C VAL A 200 -6.14 -38.04 -29.67
N SER A 201 -6.74 -39.09 -29.10
CA SER A 201 -7.46 -38.96 -27.84
C SER A 201 -6.48 -38.78 -26.67
N PRO A 202 -6.63 -37.74 -25.82
CA PRO A 202 -5.75 -37.52 -24.66
C PRO A 202 -5.71 -38.67 -23.65
N ARG A 203 -6.72 -39.56 -23.67
CA ARG A 203 -6.77 -40.75 -22.81
C ARG A 203 -5.88 -41.89 -23.30
N LYS A 204 -5.58 -41.93 -24.61
CA LYS A 204 -4.76 -42.97 -25.23
C LYS A 204 -3.26 -42.68 -25.08
N LEU A 205 -2.88 -41.45 -24.71
CA LEU A 205 -1.48 -41.05 -24.56
C LEU A 205 -0.96 -41.28 -23.14
N PRO A 206 0.34 -41.60 -22.98
CA PRO A 206 0.98 -41.61 -21.68
C PRO A 206 0.86 -40.24 -20.99
N LYS A 207 0.56 -40.25 -19.69
CA LYS A 207 0.42 -39.04 -18.87
C LYS A 207 1.66 -38.14 -18.95
N SER A 208 2.84 -38.71 -19.15
CA SER A 208 4.11 -37.99 -19.31
C SER A 208 4.13 -37.11 -20.57
N VAL A 209 3.63 -37.62 -21.70
CA VAL A 209 3.55 -36.91 -22.98
C VAL A 209 2.56 -35.77 -22.90
N VAL A 210 1.35 -36.04 -22.38
CA VAL A 210 0.33 -35.02 -22.15
C VAL A 210 0.86 -33.91 -21.24
N LYS A 211 1.62 -34.27 -20.19
CA LYS A 211 2.20 -33.29 -19.27
C LYS A 211 3.32 -32.46 -19.91
N LYS A 212 4.11 -33.01 -20.84
CA LYS A 212 5.10 -32.24 -21.63
C LYS A 212 4.42 -31.21 -22.53
N LEU A 213 3.32 -31.58 -23.18
CA LEU A 213 2.50 -30.67 -23.99
C LEU A 213 1.86 -29.57 -23.11
N VAL A 214 1.38 -29.92 -21.91
CA VAL A 214 0.82 -28.91 -20.99
C VAL A 214 1.91 -27.94 -20.55
N LEU A 215 3.14 -28.45 -20.36
CA LEU A 215 4.28 -27.63 -20.03
C LEU A 215 4.63 -26.65 -21.16
N SER A 216 4.68 -27.09 -22.42
CA SER A 216 4.99 -26.19 -23.55
C SER A 216 3.96 -25.07 -23.67
N ASN A 217 2.66 -25.40 -23.60
CA ASN A 217 1.60 -24.41 -23.69
C ASN A 217 1.58 -23.47 -22.46
N ALA A 218 1.93 -23.97 -21.28
CA ALA A 218 2.07 -23.14 -20.09
C ALA A 218 3.26 -22.16 -20.18
N ILE A 219 4.39 -22.58 -20.76
CA ILE A 219 5.55 -21.71 -21.02
C ILE A 219 5.15 -20.60 -22.01
N LEU A 220 4.52 -20.97 -23.13
CA LEU A 220 4.08 -20.00 -24.14
C LEU A 220 3.10 -18.98 -23.58
N ASP A 221 2.13 -19.42 -22.75
CA ASP A 221 1.17 -18.51 -22.12
C ASP A 221 1.83 -17.60 -21.08
N GLU A 222 2.85 -18.07 -20.36
CA GLU A 222 3.61 -17.25 -19.41
C GLU A 222 4.50 -16.22 -20.14
N ILE A 223 5.09 -16.58 -21.28
CA ILE A 223 5.82 -15.65 -22.15
C ILE A 223 4.87 -14.58 -22.67
N LYS A 224 3.72 -14.96 -23.22
CA LYS A 224 2.69 -14.02 -23.71
C LYS A 224 2.19 -13.09 -22.59
N SER A 225 1.95 -13.65 -21.40
CA SER A 225 1.52 -12.87 -20.22
C SER A 225 2.61 -11.91 -19.74
N SER A 226 3.86 -12.34 -19.74
CA SER A 226 5.02 -11.50 -19.37
C SER A 226 5.23 -10.36 -20.36
N ARG A 227 5.00 -10.62 -21.66
CA ARG A 227 5.06 -9.61 -22.74
C ARG A 227 4.01 -8.53 -22.59
N ARG A 228 2.78 -8.90 -22.27
CA ARG A 228 1.70 -7.93 -22.03
C ARG A 228 1.93 -7.10 -20.76
N ALA A 229 2.51 -7.70 -19.72
CA ALA A 229 2.66 -7.02 -18.44
C ALA A 229 3.80 -6.00 -18.42
N ASN A 230 4.90 -6.23 -19.13
CA ASN A 230 6.04 -5.30 -19.19
C ASN A 230 6.82 -5.51 -20.51
N PRO A 231 6.47 -4.83 -21.61
CA PRO A 231 7.16 -5.00 -22.90
C PRO A 231 8.62 -4.57 -22.85
N GLN A 232 8.97 -3.51 -22.11
CA GLN A 232 10.34 -3.00 -22.00
C GLN A 232 11.28 -3.87 -21.14
N GLN A 233 10.77 -4.53 -20.08
CA GLN A 233 11.58 -5.36 -19.18
C GLN A 233 11.75 -6.81 -19.65
N LEU A 234 11.21 -7.16 -20.83
CA LEU A 234 11.28 -8.51 -21.39
C LEU A 234 12.74 -8.98 -21.43
N ARG A 235 13.61 -8.25 -22.13
CA ARG A 235 14.93 -8.75 -22.53
C ARG A 235 15.83 -9.17 -21.36
N ARG A 236 15.73 -8.51 -20.20
CA ARG A 236 16.63 -8.76 -19.06
C ARG A 236 16.14 -9.87 -18.11
N ASN A 237 14.85 -10.21 -18.09
CA ASN A 237 14.28 -11.12 -17.08
C ASN A 237 13.17 -12.06 -17.60
N ILE A 238 13.04 -12.28 -18.91
CA ILE A 238 12.08 -13.26 -19.47
C ILE A 238 12.28 -14.63 -18.84
N ALA A 239 13.50 -15.17 -18.92
CA ALA A 239 13.75 -16.56 -18.52
C ALA A 239 13.37 -16.78 -17.05
N THR A 240 13.77 -15.87 -16.16
CA THR A 240 13.47 -15.97 -14.73
C THR A 240 11.97 -15.82 -14.44
N ARG A 241 11.28 -14.88 -15.10
CA ARG A 241 9.82 -14.68 -14.94
C ARG A 241 9.01 -15.85 -15.49
N VAL A 242 9.42 -16.36 -16.64
CA VAL A 242 8.78 -17.51 -17.28
C VAL A 242 8.98 -18.72 -16.38
N ILE A 243 10.21 -19.07 -16.00
CA ILE A 243 10.47 -20.30 -15.23
C ILE A 243 9.82 -20.26 -13.82
N SER A 244 9.72 -19.08 -13.19
CA SER A 244 9.07 -18.90 -11.88
C SER A 244 7.58 -18.50 -11.95
N GLY A 245 6.99 -18.57 -13.14
CA GLY A 245 5.67 -18.04 -13.49
C GLY A 245 4.48 -18.60 -12.71
N LYS A 246 3.38 -17.81 -12.66
CA LYS A 246 2.15 -18.20 -11.95
C LYS A 246 1.42 -19.36 -12.66
N ILE A 247 1.45 -19.39 -13.98
CA ILE A 247 0.79 -20.41 -14.82
C ILE A 247 1.50 -21.75 -14.62
N LEU A 248 2.83 -21.76 -14.69
CA LEU A 248 3.64 -22.97 -14.46
C LEU A 248 3.42 -23.57 -13.06
N LYS A 249 3.21 -22.74 -12.04
CA LYS A 249 2.84 -23.20 -10.68
C LYS A 249 1.45 -23.79 -10.62
N LYS A 250 0.46 -23.12 -11.22
CA LYS A 250 -0.93 -23.60 -11.26
C LYS A 250 -1.02 -25.02 -11.84
N TYR A 251 -0.21 -25.32 -12.86
CA TYR A 251 -0.18 -26.64 -13.51
C TYR A 251 0.91 -27.59 -12.95
N LYS A 252 1.55 -27.25 -11.82
CA LYS A 252 2.58 -28.08 -11.15
C LYS A 252 3.71 -28.51 -12.10
N CYS A 253 4.11 -27.61 -12.99
CA CYS A 253 5.10 -27.87 -14.04
C CYS A 253 6.53 -27.40 -13.66
N VAL A 254 6.68 -26.64 -12.57
CA VAL A 254 7.99 -26.10 -12.13
C VAL A 254 9.04 -27.18 -11.89
N SER A 255 8.67 -28.30 -11.27
CA SER A 255 9.58 -29.44 -11.05
C SER A 255 10.04 -30.06 -12.37
N MET A 256 9.20 -30.09 -13.41
CA MET A 256 9.60 -30.57 -14.72
C MET A 256 10.55 -29.61 -15.41
N VAL A 257 10.32 -28.30 -15.29
CA VAL A 257 11.25 -27.30 -15.85
C VAL A 257 12.61 -27.43 -15.17
N SER A 258 12.66 -27.47 -13.85
CA SER A 258 13.91 -27.66 -13.09
C SER A 258 14.66 -28.93 -13.52
N LYS A 259 13.97 -30.07 -13.66
CA LYS A 259 14.59 -31.32 -14.15
C LYS A 259 15.09 -31.24 -15.59
N LYS A 260 14.49 -30.40 -16.44
CA LYS A 260 14.83 -30.27 -17.86
C LYS A 260 15.88 -29.18 -18.12
N THR A 261 15.92 -28.14 -17.31
CA THR A 261 16.86 -27.02 -17.46
C THR A 261 18.05 -27.10 -16.51
N GLY A 262 18.03 -28.02 -15.55
CA GLY A 262 19.08 -28.14 -14.52
C GLY A 262 19.04 -27.04 -13.45
N ILE A 263 18.14 -26.06 -13.57
CA ILE A 263 18.05 -24.94 -12.62
C ILE A 263 17.42 -25.44 -11.32
N SER A 264 18.05 -25.14 -10.18
CA SER A 264 17.55 -25.61 -8.90
C SER A 264 16.20 -24.95 -8.55
N LEU A 265 15.30 -25.73 -7.95
CA LEU A 265 14.01 -25.21 -7.43
C LEU A 265 14.23 -24.12 -6.37
N THR A 266 15.34 -24.18 -5.64
CA THR A 266 15.72 -23.25 -4.59
C THR A 266 16.10 -21.88 -5.16
N GLU A 267 16.90 -21.85 -6.22
CA GLU A 267 17.25 -20.59 -6.92
C GLU A 267 16.02 -19.93 -7.56
N LEU A 268 15.15 -20.75 -8.16
CA LEU A 268 13.89 -20.27 -8.75
C LEU A 268 12.94 -19.66 -7.71
N ARG A 269 12.95 -20.19 -6.48
CA ARG A 269 12.20 -19.62 -5.35
C ARG A 269 12.85 -18.35 -4.80
N ARG A 270 14.18 -18.32 -4.66
CA ARG A 270 14.93 -17.13 -4.18
C ARG A 270 14.71 -15.89 -5.05
N HIS A 271 14.68 -16.05 -6.37
CA HIS A 271 14.37 -14.93 -7.28
C HIS A 271 12.95 -14.37 -7.08
N GLN A 272 12.02 -15.22 -6.66
CA GLN A 272 10.66 -14.82 -6.38
C GLN A 272 10.55 -14.06 -5.05
N ASP A 273 11.28 -14.50 -4.03
CA ASP A 273 11.27 -13.88 -2.71
C ASP A 273 11.80 -12.43 -2.78
N LYS A 274 12.82 -12.17 -3.61
CA LYS A 274 13.31 -10.80 -3.89
C LYS A 274 12.22 -9.88 -4.47
N VAL A 275 11.38 -10.39 -5.38
CA VAL A 275 10.25 -9.63 -5.97
C VAL A 275 9.14 -9.40 -4.94
N ILE A 276 8.87 -10.37 -4.07
CA ILE A 276 7.89 -10.25 -2.99
C ILE A 276 8.37 -9.24 -1.95
N GLU A 277 9.65 -9.28 -1.56
CA GLU A 277 10.25 -8.32 -0.65
C GLU A 277 10.20 -6.90 -1.18
N PHE A 278 10.51 -6.68 -2.46
CA PHE A 278 10.41 -5.36 -3.09
C PHE A 278 8.98 -4.81 -3.00
N ARG A 279 7.97 -5.63 -3.32
CA ARG A 279 6.55 -5.25 -3.20
C ARG A 279 6.15 -4.96 -1.76
N LYS A 280 6.62 -5.77 -0.80
CA LYS A 280 6.37 -5.55 0.63
C LYS A 280 7.01 -4.25 1.10
N ARG A 281 8.24 -3.95 0.71
CA ARG A 281 8.92 -2.68 1.02
C ARG A 281 8.16 -1.48 0.45
N SER A 282 7.73 -1.56 -0.80
CA SER A 282 6.94 -0.50 -1.43
C SER A 282 5.59 -0.28 -0.73
N ARG A 283 4.89 -1.35 -0.36
CA ARG A 283 3.64 -1.28 0.40
C ARG A 283 3.84 -0.68 1.79
N MET A 284 4.86 -1.13 2.51
CA MET A 284 5.21 -0.58 3.82
C MET A 284 5.59 0.90 3.75
N LYS A 285 6.23 1.35 2.66
CA LYS A 285 6.50 2.77 2.43
C LYS A 285 5.19 3.55 2.29
N ALA A 286 4.27 3.08 1.43
CA ALA A 286 2.96 3.71 1.27
C ALA A 286 2.14 3.75 2.57
N GLU A 287 2.11 2.67 3.33
CA GLU A 287 1.43 2.61 4.64
C GLU A 287 2.08 3.57 5.66
N ARG A 288 3.41 3.69 5.67
CA ARG A 288 4.13 4.67 6.50
C ARG A 288 3.81 6.10 6.08
N ASP A 289 3.75 6.37 4.78
CA ASP A 289 3.45 7.70 4.26
C ASP A 289 2.00 8.10 4.58
N GLN A 290 1.06 7.14 4.49
CA GLN A 290 -0.32 7.34 4.96
C GLN A 290 -0.39 7.61 6.47
N LEU A 291 0.33 6.82 7.28
CA LEU A 291 0.37 7.05 8.72
C LEU A 291 0.97 8.41 9.06
N LYS A 292 2.06 8.80 8.40
CA LYS A 292 2.65 10.15 8.53
C LYS A 292 1.65 11.23 8.17
N ALA A 293 0.93 11.08 7.06
CA ALA A 293 -0.09 12.04 6.64
C ALA A 293 -1.20 12.17 7.70
N HIS A 294 -1.68 11.06 8.26
CA HIS A 294 -2.67 11.09 9.34
C HIS A 294 -2.15 11.71 10.63
N VAL A 295 -0.90 11.45 10.99
CA VAL A 295 -0.26 12.06 12.17
C VAL A 295 -0.12 13.57 11.98
N VAL A 296 0.31 14.02 10.79
CA VAL A 296 0.37 15.44 10.45
C VAL A 296 -1.02 16.06 10.49
N GLU A 297 -2.02 15.43 9.87
CA GLU A 297 -3.41 15.90 9.88
C GLU A 297 -3.94 16.05 11.31
N PHE A 298 -3.68 15.07 12.19
CA PHE A 298 -4.07 15.11 13.60
C PHE A 298 -3.39 16.25 14.36
N ILE A 299 -2.08 16.42 14.20
CA ILE A 299 -1.32 17.49 14.87
C ILE A 299 -1.74 18.86 14.36
N GLU A 300 -2.16 18.99 13.09
CA GLU A 300 -2.63 20.24 12.49
C GLU A 300 -4.08 20.62 12.86
N GLN A 301 -4.80 19.81 13.62
CA GLN A 301 -6.14 20.18 14.09
C GLN A 301 -6.05 21.28 15.16
N ASP A 302 -6.98 22.25 15.13
CA ASP A 302 -6.92 23.47 15.98
C ASP A 302 -7.32 23.22 17.45
N ASP A 303 -7.80 22.02 17.75
CA ASP A 303 -8.04 21.48 19.08
C ASP A 303 -6.73 20.88 19.65
N VAL A 304 -5.96 20.14 18.86
CA VAL A 304 -4.69 19.52 19.26
C VAL A 304 -3.54 20.54 19.31
N SER A 305 -3.50 21.47 18.36
CA SER A 305 -2.47 22.52 18.28
C SER A 305 -3.05 23.88 17.92
N VAL A 306 -2.32 24.95 18.27
CA VAL A 306 -2.68 26.33 17.92
C VAL A 306 -1.58 26.94 17.06
N MET A 307 -1.95 27.54 15.93
CA MET A 307 -1.02 28.32 15.12
C MET A 307 -0.60 29.59 15.85
N MET A 308 0.71 29.84 15.89
CA MET A 308 1.24 31.11 16.37
C MET A 308 0.94 32.22 15.36
N PRO A 309 0.47 33.40 15.77
CA PRO A 309 0.06 34.45 14.83
C PRO A 309 1.22 35.31 14.29
N GLY A 310 2.41 35.25 14.88
CA GLY A 310 3.50 36.19 14.58
C GLY A 310 4.22 35.90 13.27
N LYS A 311 4.58 36.94 12.51
CA LYS A 311 5.42 36.80 11.29
C LYS A 311 6.79 36.16 11.58
N ALA A 312 7.32 36.38 12.79
CA ALA A 312 8.57 35.77 13.25
C ALA A 312 8.45 34.27 13.57
N ASP A 313 7.22 33.76 13.67
CA ASP A 313 6.93 32.37 13.98
C ASP A 313 6.75 31.52 12.70
N ALA A 314 7.04 32.09 11.52
CA ALA A 314 7.15 31.33 10.27
C ALA A 314 8.57 30.77 10.10
N LYS A 315 8.70 29.47 9.82
CA LYS A 315 9.97 28.78 9.54
C LYS A 315 9.95 28.15 8.16
N LEU A 316 11.10 28.11 7.50
CA LEU A 316 11.28 27.38 6.25
C LEU A 316 11.49 25.89 6.58
N TYR A 317 10.63 25.02 6.05
CA TYR A 317 10.71 23.57 6.21
C TYR A 317 10.50 22.91 4.86
N GLU A 318 11.46 22.08 4.41
CA GLU A 318 11.42 21.40 3.10
C GLU A 318 11.17 22.36 1.91
N GLY A 319 11.69 23.59 1.99
CA GLY A 319 11.53 24.62 0.94
C GLY A 319 10.23 25.43 1.03
N GLU A 320 9.30 25.07 1.92
CA GLU A 320 8.05 25.80 2.13
C GLU A 320 8.09 26.62 3.42
N LYS A 321 7.58 27.86 3.40
CA LYS A 321 7.38 28.65 4.63
C LYS A 321 6.14 28.12 5.36
N ARG A 322 6.32 27.60 6.58
CA ARG A 322 5.25 27.07 7.43
C ARG A 322 5.19 27.82 8.76
N GLN A 323 3.99 28.09 9.23
CA GLN A 323 3.74 28.75 10.52
C GLN A 323 3.95 27.74 11.67
N ILE A 324 4.65 28.14 12.73
CA ILE A 324 4.83 27.28 13.91
C ILE A 324 3.48 27.06 14.60
N ARG A 325 3.19 25.80 14.93
CA ARG A 325 2.07 25.39 15.77
C ARG A 325 2.58 24.94 17.14
N ILE A 326 1.87 25.32 18.20
CA ILE A 326 2.13 24.87 19.57
C ILE A 326 1.07 23.84 19.94
N LEU A 327 1.50 22.67 20.39
CA LEU A 327 0.60 21.65 20.93
C LEU A 327 -0.02 22.17 22.24
N THR A 328 -1.34 22.22 22.26
CA THR A 328 -2.17 22.67 23.40
C THR A 328 -2.53 21.54 24.33
N ASP A 329 -2.51 20.30 23.83
CA ASP A 329 -2.76 19.10 24.60
C ASP A 329 -1.77 18.00 24.15
N TYR A 330 -1.14 17.32 25.11
CA TYR A 330 -0.08 16.35 24.82
C TYR A 330 -0.54 14.90 24.97
N MET A 331 -1.69 14.60 25.59
CA MET A 331 -2.09 13.20 25.85
C MET A 331 -3.60 12.94 25.95
N SER A 332 -4.46 13.91 26.32
CA SER A 332 -5.88 13.61 26.58
C SER A 332 -6.72 13.33 25.33
N ASN A 333 -6.24 13.74 24.14
CA ASN A 333 -6.97 13.58 22.88
C ASN A 333 -6.55 12.36 22.04
N ILE A 334 -5.61 11.52 22.51
CA ILE A 334 -5.10 10.35 21.75
C ILE A 334 -5.99 9.10 22.00
N HIS A 335 -7.31 9.23 21.97
CA HIS A 335 -8.25 8.12 22.22
C HIS A 335 -8.77 7.46 20.94
#